data_AF-A0A9Q1AW82-F1
#
_entry.id   AF-A0A9Q1AW82-F1
#
_cell.length_a   1.000
_cell.length_b   1.000
_cell.length_c   1.000
_cell.angle_alpha   90.00
_cell.angle_beta   90.00
_cell.angle_gamma   90.00
#
_symmetry.space_group_name_H-M   'P 1'
#
loop_
_entity.id
_entity.type
_entity.pdbx_description
1 polymer ?
#
loop_
_entity_poly.entity_id
_entity_poly.type
_entity_poly.pdbx_seq_one_letter_code
_entity_poly.pdbx_strand_id
1 'polypeptide(L)'
;DRDSKLKDLQNAFLRLQYPPCMVKERINKARRIPRDNLLQNISKGPNDRTPLVVTCSPQERPLTYILNDLQSILNRNTLLSKTLGGRPIIAYRQSPNLKKKTSAHKIRK
;
A
#
# COMPACT_ATOMS: atom_id res chain seq x y z
N ASP A 1 11.77 -12.19 30.12
CA ASP A 1 12.90 -12.41 29.20
C ASP A 1 12.59 -12.13 27.75
N ARG A 2 13.52 -11.51 27.02
CA ARG A 2 13.40 -11.24 25.58
C ARG A 2 13.60 -12.50 24.74
N ASP A 3 14.54 -13.35 25.15
CA ASP A 3 14.89 -14.57 24.42
C ASP A 3 13.83 -15.67 24.58
N SER A 4 13.10 -15.70 25.70
CA SER A 4 11.96 -16.62 25.86
C SER A 4 10.84 -16.29 24.88
N LYS A 5 10.45 -15.01 24.78
CA LYS A 5 9.44 -14.55 23.81
C LYS A 5 9.83 -14.81 22.36
N LEU A 6 11.12 -14.76 22.04
CA LEU A 6 11.62 -15.06 20.69
C LEU A 6 11.46 -16.55 20.36
N LYS A 7 11.76 -17.44 21.31
CA LYS A 7 11.52 -18.89 21.16
C LYS A 7 10.04 -19.19 20.97
N ASP A 8 9.16 -18.56 21.74
CA ASP A 8 7.71 -18.72 21.59
C ASP A 8 7.23 -18.28 20.20
N LEU A 9 7.73 -17.14 19.71
CA LEU A 9 7.43 -16.61 18.38
C LEU A 9 7.93 -17.56 17.28
N GLN A 10 9.14 -18.10 17.41
CA GLN A 10 9.69 -19.06 16.46
C GLN A 10 8.83 -20.33 16.42
N ASN A 11 8.44 -20.85 17.59
CA ASN A 11 7.57 -22.02 17.71
C ASN A 11 6.18 -21.78 17.11
N ALA A 12 5.63 -20.58 17.26
CA ALA A 12 4.36 -20.21 16.63
C ALA A 12 4.44 -20.27 15.09
N PHE A 13 5.51 -19.76 14.50
CA PHE A 13 5.70 -19.86 13.05
C PHE A 13 5.91 -21.30 12.56
N LEU A 14 6.60 -22.13 13.33
CA LEU A 14 6.74 -23.56 13.00
C LEU A 14 5.41 -24.31 13.08
N ARG A 15 4.55 -23.99 14.06
CA ARG A 15 3.18 -24.53 14.16
C ARG A 15 2.31 -24.14 12.97
N LEU A 16 2.52 -22.96 12.41
CA LEU A 16 1.86 -22.48 11.20
C LEU A 16 2.49 -23.04 9.90
N GLN A 17 3.39 -24.03 10.01
CA GLN A 17 4.04 -24.72 8.90
C GLN A 17 4.89 -23.81 8.00
N TYR A 18 5.37 -22.67 8.51
CA TYR A 18 6.34 -21.88 7.77
C TYR A 18 7.70 -22.59 7.66
N PRO A 19 8.41 -22.48 6.52
CA PRO A 19 9.73 -23.08 6.35
C PRO A 19 10.73 -22.65 7.44
N PRO A 20 11.38 -23.59 8.16
CA PRO A 20 12.26 -23.26 9.29
C PRO A 20 13.43 -22.34 8.92
N CYS A 21 14.02 -22.57 7.74
CA CYS A 21 15.08 -21.76 7.17
C CYS A 21 14.63 -20.29 6.97
N MET A 22 13.44 -20.08 6.42
CA MET A 22 12.87 -18.75 6.24
C MET A 22 12.59 -18.06 7.58
N VAL A 23 12.00 -18.77 8.55
CA VAL A 23 11.70 -18.21 9.88
C VAL A 23 12.98 -17.72 10.56
N LYS A 24 14.03 -18.54 10.58
CA LYS A 24 15.33 -18.19 11.16
C LYS A 24 15.94 -16.98 10.47
N GLU A 25 15.91 -16.94 9.14
CA GLU A 25 16.44 -15.81 8.36
C GLU A 25 15.70 -14.50 8.69
N ARG A 26 14.36 -14.54 8.75
CA ARG A 26 13.53 -13.36 9.06
C ARG A 26 13.73 -12.86 10.48
N ILE A 27 13.84 -13.76 11.45
CA ILE A 27 14.16 -13.41 12.84
C ILE A 27 15.55 -12.75 12.91
N ASN A 28 16.55 -13.33 12.25
CA ASN A 28 17.90 -12.77 12.23
C ASN A 28 17.92 -11.39 11.57
N LYS A 29 17.19 -11.21 10.46
CA LYS A 29 17.04 -9.91 9.79
C LYS A 29 16.39 -8.87 10.70
N ALA A 30 15.34 -9.25 11.42
CA ALA A 30 14.68 -8.37 12.39
C ALA A 30 15.59 -7.99 13.57
N ARG A 31 16.46 -8.90 14.04
CA ARG A 31 17.43 -8.61 15.11
C ARG A 31 18.50 -7.59 14.70
N ARG A 32 18.81 -7.47 13.40
CA ARG A 32 19.83 -6.52 12.91
C ARG A 32 19.45 -5.06 13.15
N ILE A 33 18.15 -4.74 13.22
CA ILE A 33 17.69 -3.36 13.41
C ILE A 33 17.32 -3.17 14.90
N PRO A 34 17.98 -2.23 15.60
CA PRO A 34 17.61 -1.89 16.98
C PRO A 34 16.15 -1.45 17.06
N ARG A 35 15.49 -1.82 18.16
CA ARG A 35 14.08 -1.45 18.40
C ARG A 35 13.91 0.07 18.37
N ASP A 36 14.84 0.81 18.96
CA ASP A 36 14.74 2.26 19.08
C ASP A 36 14.71 2.94 17.71
N ASN A 37 15.50 2.43 16.75
CA ASN A 37 15.48 2.91 15.37
C ASN A 37 14.14 2.65 14.67
N LEU A 38 13.46 1.54 14.98
CA LEU A 38 12.14 1.23 14.41
C LEU A 38 11.01 2.09 15.00
N LEU A 39 11.18 2.53 16.25
CA LEU A 39 10.18 3.33 16.97
C LEU A 39 10.33 4.83 16.73
N GLN A 40 11.39 5.26 16.05
CA GLN A 40 11.57 6.66 15.68
C GLN A 40 10.43 7.09 14.74
N ASN A 41 9.73 8.15 15.15
CA ASN A 41 8.74 8.78 14.30
C ASN A 41 9.47 9.61 13.23
N ILE A 42 9.61 9.04 12.04
CA ILE A 42 10.19 9.74 10.89
C ILE A 42 9.09 10.63 10.32
N SER A 43 9.21 11.95 10.54
CA SER A 43 8.36 12.91 9.85
C SER A 43 8.54 12.74 8.35
N LYS A 44 7.48 12.35 7.66
CA LYS A 44 7.46 12.43 6.20
C LYS A 44 7.54 13.91 5.84
N GLY A 45 8.47 14.28 4.98
CA GLY A 45 8.59 15.66 4.49
C GLY A 45 7.27 16.15 3.87
N PRO A 46 7.11 17.47 3.69
CA PRO A 46 5.94 18.02 3.03
C PRO A 46 5.78 17.33 1.67
N ASN A 47 4.58 16.81 1.44
CA ASN A 47 4.25 16.09 0.22
C ASN A 47 3.22 16.90 -0.55
N ASP A 48 3.70 17.79 -1.40
CA ASP A 48 2.88 18.68 -2.24
C ASP A 48 2.24 17.97 -3.43
N ARG A 49 2.27 16.62 -3.43
CA ARG A 49 1.66 15.82 -4.49
C ARG A 49 0.16 15.83 -4.38
N THR A 50 -0.49 16.17 -5.49
CA THR A 50 -1.95 16.23 -5.57
C THR A 50 -2.57 14.83 -5.47
N PRO A 51 -3.55 14.60 -4.57
CA PRO A 51 -4.26 13.34 -4.51
C PRO A 51 -5.27 13.22 -5.65
N LEU A 52 -5.20 12.12 -6.40
CA LEU A 52 -6.19 11.74 -7.41
C LEU A 52 -7.04 10.59 -6.90
N VAL A 53 -8.32 10.87 -6.72
CA VAL A 53 -9.29 9.90 -6.22
C VAL A 53 -10.03 9.26 -7.39
N VAL A 54 -9.90 7.95 -7.55
CA VAL A 54 -10.41 7.21 -8.70
C VAL A 54 -11.32 6.07 -8.25
N THR A 55 -12.38 5.81 -9.02
CA THR A 55 -13.24 4.65 -8.80
C THR A 55 -12.57 3.42 -9.38
N CYS A 56 -12.41 2.36 -8.59
CA CYS A 56 -11.80 1.12 -9.09
C CYS A 56 -12.72 0.42 -10.10
N SER A 57 -12.28 0.36 -11.36
CA SER A 57 -12.87 -0.40 -12.46
C SER A 57 -12.06 -1.68 -12.69
N PRO A 58 -12.63 -2.88 -12.50
CA PRO A 58 -11.86 -4.13 -12.62
C PRO A 58 -11.47 -4.49 -14.06
N GLN A 59 -12.07 -3.84 -15.06
CA GLN A 59 -11.81 -4.09 -16.49
C GLN A 59 -10.66 -3.24 -17.04
N GLU A 60 -10.24 -2.20 -16.32
CA GLU A 60 -9.21 -1.27 -16.78
C GLU A 60 -7.87 -1.60 -16.13
N ARG A 61 -6.79 -1.19 -16.81
CA ARG A 61 -5.45 -1.30 -16.21
C ARG A 61 -5.39 -0.40 -14.97
N PRO A 62 -4.73 -0.84 -13.88
CA PRO A 62 -4.56 0.00 -12.71
C PRO A 62 -3.90 1.33 -13.10
N LEU A 63 -4.56 2.42 -12.73
CA LEU A 63 -4.10 3.80 -12.99
C LEU A 63 -2.64 4.05 -12.55
N THR A 64 -2.13 3.29 -11.57
CA THR A 64 -0.72 3.29 -11.18
C THR A 64 0.22 3.05 -12.36
N TYR A 65 -0.09 2.09 -13.22
CA TYR A 65 0.73 1.76 -14.39
C TYR A 65 0.64 2.87 -15.44
N ILE A 66 -0.58 3.33 -15.73
CA ILE A 66 -0.80 4.41 -16.69
C ILE A 66 -0.02 5.66 -16.28
N LEU A 67 -0.05 6.03 -15.00
CA LEU A 67 0.70 7.18 -14.49
C LEU A 67 2.22 6.98 -14.52
N ASN A 68 2.72 5.75 -14.40
CA ASN A 68 4.15 5.49 -14.59
C ASN A 68 4.55 5.78 -16.05
N ASP A 69 3.79 5.25 -17.00
CA ASP A 69 4.08 5.36 -18.43
C ASP A 69 3.97 6.82 -18.89
N LEU A 70 2.95 7.54 -18.41
CA LEU A 70 2.68 8.93 -18.77
C LEU A 70 3.43 9.95 -17.91
N GLN A 71 4.28 9.54 -16.97
CA GLN A 71 4.99 10.46 -16.08
C GLN A 71 5.88 11.44 -16.86
N SER A 72 6.49 10.98 -17.95
CA SER A 72 7.33 11.83 -18.81
C SER A 72 6.55 12.99 -19.42
N ILE A 73 5.29 12.76 -19.78
CA ILE A 73 4.39 13.78 -20.34
C ILE A 73 3.99 14.78 -19.26
N LEU A 74 3.65 14.30 -18.06
CA LEU A 74 3.33 15.16 -16.91
C LEU A 74 4.50 16.08 -16.54
N ASN A 75 5.74 15.59 -16.64
CA ASN A 75 6.93 16.37 -16.33
C ASN A 75 7.27 17.39 -17.43
N ARG A 76 6.98 17.09 -18.71
CA ARG A 76 7.24 18.01 -19.83
C ARG A 76 6.32 19.23 -19.81
N ASN A 77 5.09 19.07 -19.31
CA ASN A 77 4.13 20.15 -19.25
C ASN A 77 4.33 20.99 -17.97
N THR A 78 4.74 22.25 -18.13
CA THR A 78 5.05 23.16 -17.01
C THR A 78 3.83 23.46 -16.14
N LEU A 79 2.64 23.54 -16.72
CA LEU A 79 1.41 23.77 -15.98
C LEU A 79 1.07 22.55 -15.11
N LEU A 80 1.08 21.36 -15.69
CA LEU A 80 0.71 20.11 -14.99
C LEU A 80 1.72 19.73 -13.92
N SER A 81 3.02 19.88 -14.19
CA SER A 81 4.07 19.62 -13.21
C SER A 81 3.94 20.54 -11.99
N LYS A 82 3.62 21.83 -12.21
CA LYS A 82 3.40 22.80 -11.13
C LYS A 82 2.11 22.52 -10.35
N THR A 83 1.01 22.14 -11.01
CA THR A 83 -0.27 21.90 -10.33
C THR A 83 -0.34 20.56 -9.60
N LEU A 84 0.38 19.53 -10.08
CA LEU A 84 0.36 18.20 -9.47
C LEU A 84 1.47 17.98 -8.43
N GLY A 85 2.47 18.86 -8.37
CA GLY A 85 3.62 18.70 -7.47
C GLY A 85 4.44 17.43 -7.77
N GLY A 86 4.42 16.99 -9.04
CA GLY A 86 4.99 15.73 -9.50
C GLY A 86 3.95 14.64 -9.72
N ARG A 87 4.30 13.38 -9.39
CA ARG A 87 3.40 12.25 -9.57
C ARG A 87 2.25 12.31 -8.55
N PRO A 88 0.99 12.33 -8.99
CA PRO A 88 -0.15 12.38 -8.07
C PRO A 88 -0.26 11.11 -7.22
N ILE A 89 -0.80 11.27 -6.01
CA ILE A 89 -1.07 10.16 -5.09
C ILE A 89 -2.43 9.55 -5.46
N ILE A 90 -2.45 8.28 -5.85
CA ILE A 90 -3.69 7.63 -6.26
C ILE A 90 -4.40 7.07 -5.02
N ALA A 91 -5.67 7.42 -4.86
CA ALA A 91 -6.56 6.82 -3.88
C ALA A 91 -7.73 6.15 -4.60
N TYR A 92 -7.94 4.86 -4.35
CA TYR A 92 -9.07 4.14 -4.91
C TYR A 92 -10.28 4.25 -3.99
N ARG A 93 -11.42 4.67 -4.55
CA ARG A 93 -12.71 4.57 -3.86
C ARG A 93 -13.15 3.12 -3.88
N GLN A 94 -13.63 2.66 -2.72
CA GLN A 94 -14.33 1.38 -2.64
C GLN A 94 -15.58 1.44 -3.52
N SER A 95 -15.80 0.39 -4.31
CA SER A 95 -17.00 0.29 -5.13
C SER A 95 -18.25 0.19 -4.23
N PRO A 96 -19.40 0.72 -4.68
CA PRO A 96 -20.62 0.65 -3.89
C PRO A 96 -21.01 -0.80 -3.66
N ASN A 97 -21.40 -1.12 -2.41
CA ASN A 97 -21.81 -2.46 -2.00
C ASN A 97 -22.81 -3.08 -2.98
N LEU A 98 -22.64 -4.36 -3.29
CA LEU A 98 -23.50 -5.14 -4.20
C LEU A 98 -25.00 -4.95 -3.91
N LYS A 99 -25.39 -4.87 -2.64
CA LYS A 99 -26.78 -4.63 -2.21
C LYS A 99 -27.37 -3.33 -2.77
N LYS A 100 -26.56 -2.27 -2.90
CA LYS A 100 -27.00 -0.98 -3.48
C LYS A 100 -27.20 -1.08 -5.00
N LYS A 101 -26.47 -1.98 -5.67
CA LYS A 101 -26.60 -2.20 -7.12
C LYS A 101 -27.86 -3.01 -7.45
N THR A 102 -28.21 -4.00 -6.62
CA THR A 102 -29.39 -4.86 -6.83
C THR A 102 -30.71 -4.16 -6.50
N SER A 103 -30.75 -3.28 -5.49
CA SER A 103 -31.95 -2.50 -5.16
C SER A 103 -32.36 -1.52 -6.26
N ALA A 104 -31.39 -0.94 -6.98
CA ALA A 104 -31.64 0.01 -8.07
C ALA A 104 -32.29 -0.65 -9.31
N HIS A 105 -32.05 -1.94 -9.56
CA HIS A 105 -32.66 -2.67 -10.67
C HIS A 105 -34.10 -3.12 -10.39
N LYS A 106 -34.57 -3.07 -9.13
CA LYS A 106 -35.91 -3.54 -8.75
C LYS A 106 -37.03 -2.52 -9.05
N ILE A 107 -36.69 -1.27 -9.38
CA ILE A 107 -37.66 -0.16 -9.58
C ILE A 107 -37.98 0.10 -11.07
N ARG A 108 -37.39 -0.66 -12.01
CA ARG A 108 -37.72 -0.56 -13.44
C ARG A 108 -38.60 -1.73 -13.89
N LYS A 109 -39.89 -1.64 -13.61
CA LYS A 109 -40.97 -2.36 -14.30
C LYS A 109 -42.17 -1.44 -14.40
#